data_AF-A0A7S7ACH5-F1
#
_entry.id   AF-A0A7S7ACH5-F1
#
_cell.length_a   1.000
_cell.length_b   1.000
_cell.length_c   1.000
_cell.angle_alpha   90.00
_cell.angle_beta   90.00
_cell.angle_gamma   90.00
#
_symmetry.space_group_name_H-M   'P 1'
#
loop_
_entity.id
_entity.type
_entity.pdbx_description
1 polymer ?
#
loop_
_entity_poly.entity_id
_entity_poly.type
_entity_poly.pdbx_seq_one_letter_code
_entity_poly.pdbx_strand_id
1 'polypeptide(L)'
;EDVIDISKVYSEADCFTYDPGFMSTASCRSTITYIDGDQGILRHRGYDIKDLAEKSDFLEVAYLLIYGELPNNKPYNDFTKKVAH
;
A
#
# COMPACT_ATOMS: atom_id res chain seq x y z
N GLU A 1 10.57 -3.33 6.93
CA GLU A 1 11.71 -2.58 7.47
C GLU A 1 11.30 -1.95 8.79
N ASP A 2 12.27 -1.74 9.66
CA ASP A 2 12.05 -1.07 10.94
C ASP A 2 12.13 0.45 10.76
N VAL A 3 11.38 1.19 11.56
CA VAL A 3 11.36 2.66 11.55
C VAL A 3 11.78 3.17 12.92
N ILE A 4 12.50 4.29 12.93
CA ILE A 4 12.83 5.00 14.16
C ILE A 4 11.74 6.04 14.41
N ASP A 5 11.03 5.92 15.54
CA ASP A 5 10.05 6.92 15.95
C ASP A 5 10.76 8.17 16.48
N ILE A 6 10.73 9.23 15.67
CA ILE A 6 11.32 10.54 15.98
C ILE A 6 10.29 11.57 16.48
N SER A 7 9.07 11.14 16.83
CA SER A 7 7.99 12.06 17.24
C SER A 7 8.32 12.92 18.46
N LYS A 8 9.28 12.49 19.29
CA LYS A 8 9.73 13.22 20.49
C LYS A 8 11.00 14.05 20.31
N VAL A 9 11.64 13.99 19.14
CA VAL A 9 12.94 14.65 18.90
C VAL A 9 12.88 16.14 19.21
N TYR A 10 11.82 16.83 18.77
CA TYR A 10 11.68 18.26 19.05
C TYR A 10 11.56 18.55 20.55
N SER A 11 10.73 17.79 21.27
CA SER A 11 10.53 18.01 22.71
C SER A 11 11.74 17.64 23.57
N GLU A 12 12.58 16.71 23.12
CA GLU A 12 13.70 16.17 23.90
C GLU A 12 15.05 16.80 23.50
N ALA A 13 15.21 17.25 22.26
CA ALA A 13 16.48 17.72 21.71
C ALA A 13 16.43 19.13 21.09
N ASP A 14 15.27 19.80 21.10
CA ASP A 14 15.07 21.17 20.58
C ASP A 14 15.56 21.35 19.13
N CYS A 15 15.37 20.32 18.31
CA CYS A 15 15.77 20.32 16.91
C CYS A 15 14.75 19.59 16.01
N PHE A 16 14.86 19.82 14.70
CA PHE A 16 14.07 19.14 13.68
C PHE A 16 14.97 18.30 12.78
N THR A 17 14.39 17.25 12.19
CA THR A 17 15.01 16.55 11.07
C THR A 17 14.87 17.37 9.79
N TYR A 18 15.92 17.42 8.99
CA TYR A 18 15.90 18.06 7.67
C TYR A 18 16.06 16.99 6.60
N ASP A 19 14.95 16.62 5.95
CA ASP A 19 14.88 15.61 4.87
C ASP A 19 14.03 16.15 3.71
N PRO A 20 14.57 17.06 2.88
CA PRO A 20 13.84 17.64 1.77
C PRO A 20 13.45 16.56 0.76
N GLY A 21 12.14 16.36 0.57
CA GLY A 21 11.60 15.31 -0.30
C GLY A 21 11.21 14.02 0.44
N PHE A 22 11.43 13.93 1.76
CA PHE A 22 11.00 12.81 2.61
C PHE A 22 11.54 11.44 2.19
N MET A 23 12.72 11.40 1.57
CA MET A 23 13.29 10.16 1.03
C MET A 23 13.68 9.17 2.12
N SER A 24 13.92 9.65 3.35
CA SER A 24 14.28 8.83 4.51
C SER A 24 13.24 8.91 5.65
N THR A 25 12.07 9.51 5.39
CA THR A 25 11.04 9.75 6.40
C THR A 25 9.77 8.95 6.08
N ALA A 26 9.48 7.93 6.87
CA ALA A 26 8.23 7.20 6.79
C ALA A 26 7.06 8.05 7.34
N SER A 27 6.22 8.58 6.45
CA SER A 27 5.12 9.48 6.81
C SER A 27 3.87 8.77 7.37
N CYS A 28 3.66 7.50 7.00
CA CYS A 28 2.53 6.73 7.48
C CYS A 28 2.84 5.23 7.54
N ARG A 29 2.04 4.50 8.30
CA ARG A 29 1.96 3.04 8.23
C ARG A 29 0.87 2.67 7.22
N SER A 30 1.22 1.86 6.22
CA SER A 30 0.28 1.36 5.22
C SER A 30 0.40 -0.15 5.07
N THR A 31 -0.72 -0.81 4.81
CA THR A 31 -0.81 -2.24 4.48
C THR A 31 -1.28 -2.47 3.05
N ILE A 32 -1.24 -1.43 2.20
CA ILE A 32 -1.79 -1.46 0.84
C ILE A 32 -0.80 -2.04 -0.15
N THR A 33 0.40 -1.45 -0.25
CA THR A 33 1.42 -1.82 -1.24
C THR A 33 2.77 -1.89 -0.58
N TYR A 34 3.56 -2.90 -0.94
CA TYR A 34 4.95 -3.05 -0.55
C TYR A 34 5.82 -3.08 -1.81
N ILE A 35 6.94 -2.34 -1.77
CA ILE A 35 7.93 -2.28 -2.84
C ILE A 35 9.30 -2.53 -2.21
N ASP A 36 10.06 -3.45 -2.81
CA ASP A 36 11.49 -3.62 -2.57
C ASP A 36 12.18 -3.50 -3.93
N GLY A 37 12.82 -2.35 -4.17
CA GLY A 37 13.49 -2.06 -5.44
C GLY A 37 14.74 -2.91 -5.68
N ASP A 38 15.44 -3.30 -4.60
CA ASP A 38 16.68 -4.06 -4.69
C ASP A 38 16.41 -5.52 -5.07
N GLN A 39 15.31 -6.09 -4.54
CA GLN A 39 14.85 -7.44 -4.89
C GLN A 39 13.89 -7.45 -6.09
N GLY A 40 13.44 -6.29 -6.58
CA GLY A 40 12.47 -6.18 -7.66
C GLY A 40 11.07 -6.70 -7.29
N ILE A 41 10.67 -6.55 -6.03
CA ILE A 41 9.37 -7.02 -5.51
C ILE A 41 8.37 -5.87 -5.51
N LEU A 42 7.18 -6.13 -6.05
CA LEU A 42 6.01 -5.26 -5.90
C LEU A 42 4.82 -6.13 -5.50
N ARG A 43 4.18 -5.78 -4.38
CA ARG A 43 3.01 -6.52 -3.86
C ARG A 43 1.86 -5.59 -3.53
N HIS A 44 0.65 -5.98 -3.91
CA HIS A 44 -0.59 -5.35 -3.45
C HIS A 44 -1.29 -6.25 -2.44
N ARG A 45 -1.52 -5.74 -1.23
CA ARG A 45 -2.13 -6.50 -0.11
C ARG A 45 -1.46 -7.86 0.14
N GLY A 46 -0.15 -7.95 -0.12
CA GLY A 46 0.63 -9.19 0.03
C GLY A 46 0.69 -10.08 -1.22
N TYR A 47 -0.16 -9.88 -2.22
CA TYR A 47 -0.12 -10.61 -3.49
C TYR A 47 0.95 -10.04 -4.41
N ASP A 48 1.72 -10.92 -5.06
CA ASP A 48 2.71 -10.53 -6.06
C ASP A 48 2.04 -9.86 -7.27
N ILE A 49 2.62 -8.77 -7.76
CA ILE A 49 2.05 -8.03 -8.90
C ILE A 49 1.94 -8.91 -10.14
N LYS A 50 2.87 -9.85 -10.34
CA LYS A 50 2.84 -10.76 -11.49
C LYS A 50 1.64 -11.69 -11.41
N ASP A 51 1.36 -12.24 -10.23
CA ASP A 51 0.20 -13.10 -10.02
C ASP A 51 -1.11 -12.35 -10.29
N LEU A 52 -1.22 -11.11 -9.80
CA LEU A 52 -2.40 -10.28 -10.06
C LEU A 52 -2.56 -9.94 -11.54
N ALA A 53 -1.48 -9.62 -12.23
CA ALA A 53 -1.52 -9.30 -13.66
C ALA A 53 -1.90 -10.50 -14.55
N GLU A 54 -1.51 -11.72 -14.15
CA GLU A 54 -1.79 -12.94 -14.91
C GLU A 54 -3.17 -13.55 -14.58
N LYS A 55 -3.67 -13.36 -13.35
CA LYS A 55 -4.83 -14.11 -12.81
C LYS A 55 -6.02 -13.25 -12.42
N SER A 56 -5.90 -11.93 -12.45
CA SER A 56 -6.97 -11.02 -12.05
C SER A 56 -7.20 -9.92 -13.09
N ASP A 57 -8.40 -9.33 -13.05
CA ASP A 57 -8.70 -8.13 -13.83
C ASP A 57 -8.54 -6.84 -13.00
N PHE A 58 -8.66 -5.69 -13.69
CA PHE A 58 -8.51 -4.38 -13.06
C PHE A 58 -9.51 -4.13 -11.93
N LEU A 59 -10.77 -4.57 -12.06
CA LEU A 59 -11.81 -4.35 -11.06
C LEU A 59 -11.60 -5.24 -9.82
N GLU A 60 -11.11 -6.46 -9.99
CA GLU A 60 -10.70 -7.32 -8.88
C GLU A 60 -9.53 -6.70 -8.09
N VAL A 61 -8.52 -6.17 -8.80
CA VAL A 61 -7.38 -5.49 -8.16
C VAL A 61 -7.83 -4.18 -7.49
N ALA A 62 -8.73 -3.42 -8.11
CA ALA A 62 -9.28 -2.21 -7.49
C ALA A 62 -10.05 -2.55 -6.19
N TYR A 63 -10.86 -3.61 -6.22
CA TYR A 63 -11.55 -4.12 -5.03
C TYR A 63 -10.54 -4.50 -3.95
N LEU A 64 -9.51 -5.28 -4.30
CA LEU A 64 -8.44 -5.70 -3.39
C LEU A 64 -7.77 -4.51 -2.70
N LEU A 65 -7.42 -3.46 -3.45
CA LEU A 65 -6.75 -2.29 -2.89
C LEU A 65 -7.65 -1.54 -1.89
N ILE A 66 -8.94 -1.41 -2.19
CA ILE A 66 -9.91 -0.71 -1.33
C ILE A 66 -10.26 -1.54 -0.08
N TYR A 67 -10.60 -2.81 -0.26
CA TYR A 67 -11.20 -3.64 0.79
C TYR A 67 -10.22 -4.59 1.48
N GLY A 68 -9.02 -4.77 0.93
CA GLY A 68 -7.94 -5.55 1.54
C GLY A 68 -7.85 -7.00 1.10
N GLU A 69 -8.89 -7.56 0.47
CA GLU A 69 -8.96 -8.95 0.03
C GLU A 69 -9.57 -9.06 -1.37
N LEU A 70 -9.23 -10.13 -2.10
CA LEU A 70 -9.82 -10.39 -3.42
C LEU A 70 -11.32 -10.70 -3.27
N PRO A 71 -12.17 -10.19 -4.16
CA PRO A 71 -13.61 -10.40 -4.05
C PRO A 71 -13.97 -11.84 -4.41
N ASN A 72 -15.00 -12.37 -3.75
CA ASN A 72 -15.73 -13.55 -4.23
C ASN A 72 -16.79 -13.13 -5.26
N ASN A 73 -17.45 -14.10 -5.91
CA ASN A 73 -18.44 -13.88 -6.98
C ASN A 73 -19.50 -12.80 -6.68
N LYS A 74 -20.12 -12.85 -5.50
CA LYS A 74 -21.18 -11.88 -5.14
C LYS A 74 -20.62 -10.47 -4.90
N PRO A 75 -19.62 -10.26 -4.01
CA PRO A 75 -18.97 -8.96 -3.85
C PRO A 75 -18.42 -8.36 -5.15
N TYR A 76 -17.85 -9.19 -6.03
CA TYR A 76 -17.35 -8.74 -7.33
C TYR A 76 -18.49 -8.19 -8.21
N ASN A 77 -19.57 -8.95 -8.38
CA ASN A 77 -20.74 -8.53 -9.17
C ASN A 77 -21.40 -7.26 -8.63
N ASP A 78 -21.44 -7.09 -7.30
CA ASP A 78 -22.00 -5.89 -6.69
C ASP A 78 -21.07 -4.68 -6.89
N PHE A 79 -19.75 -4.89 -6.82
CA PHE A 79 -18.76 -3.84 -7.07
C PHE A 79 -18.75 -3.39 -8.54
N THR A 80 -18.77 -4.32 -9.49
CA THR A 80 -18.78 -3.98 -10.92
C THR A 80 -20.02 -3.17 -11.30
N LYS A 81 -21.20 -3.53 -10.75
CA LYS A 81 -22.43 -2.73 -10.91
C LYS A 81 -22.30 -1.33 -10.33
N LYS A 82 -21.70 -1.19 -9.14
CA LYS A 82 -21.49 0.13 -8.51
C LYS A 82 -20.54 1.03 -9.30
N VAL A 83 -19.57 0.46 -10.01
CA VAL A 83 -18.62 1.23 -10.84
C VAL A 83 -19.24 1.60 -12.19
N ALA A 84 -20.14 0.77 -12.73
CA ALA A 84 -20.77 0.99 -14.04
C ALA A 84 -21.95 1.98 -14.02
N HIS A 85 -22.46 2.35 -12.85
CA HIS A 85 -23.57 3.28 -12.64
C HIS A 85 -23.08 4.61 -12.08
#